data_AF-A0A364N0W1-F1
#
_entry.id   AF-A0A364N0W1-F1
#
_cell.length_a   1.000
_cell.length_b   1.000
_cell.length_c   1.000
_cell.angle_alpha   90.00
_cell.angle_beta   90.00
_cell.angle_gamma   90.00
#
_symmetry.space_group_name_H-M   'P 1'
#
loop_
_entity.id
_entity.type
_entity.pdbx_description
1 polymer ?
#
loop_
_entity_poly.entity_id
_entity_poly.type
_entity_poly.pdbx_seq_one_letter_code
_entity_poly.pdbx_strand_id
1 'polypeptide(L)'
;MDQSPHTDAILLSNENHLDNLGELGRQILDGSHIVATKDGVKNLALRPSFLGFGDWRKEDVRIAGTTFHITATRCKHLPGHECVDFIFSAKGSGAAPEGQPNAVHFTEETVYIPELAKMAENALQITMDGPQAARALRNIKADVLVPMHYESWYDFNQQDEGLKGEFKQEGILEKIRWLEP
;
A
#
# COMPACT_ATOMS: atom_id res chain seq x y z
N MET A 1 16.97 18.71 -15.61
CA MET A 1 16.99 17.50 -14.78
C MET A 1 16.86 17.97 -13.34
N ASP A 2 15.79 18.67 -13.01
CA ASP A 2 14.38 18.22 -12.91
C ASP A 2 14.14 17.99 -11.43
N GLN A 3 13.75 19.07 -10.74
CA GLN A 3 13.29 18.96 -9.38
C GLN A 3 12.10 18.00 -9.38
N SER A 4 12.23 16.90 -8.65
CA SER A 4 11.07 16.06 -8.32
C SER A 4 9.94 16.97 -7.85
N PRO A 5 8.69 16.71 -8.28
CA PRO A 5 7.55 17.52 -7.83
C PRO A 5 7.56 17.61 -6.31
N HIS A 6 7.17 18.79 -5.80
CA HIS A 6 7.08 18.99 -4.35
C HIS A 6 6.16 17.93 -3.74
N THR A 7 6.67 17.20 -2.76
CA THR A 7 5.94 16.15 -2.05
C THR A 7 5.68 16.62 -0.63
N ASP A 8 4.41 16.84 -0.27
CA ASP A 8 4.04 17.29 1.07
C ASP A 8 4.16 16.16 2.12
N ALA A 9 3.89 14.92 1.70
CA ALA A 9 3.91 13.76 2.58
C ALA A 9 4.21 12.47 1.82
N ILE A 10 4.79 11.50 2.54
CA ILE A 10 5.11 10.16 2.04
C ILE A 10 4.51 9.14 3.02
N LEU A 11 3.74 8.20 2.49
CA LEU A 11 3.38 6.96 3.17
C LEU A 11 4.40 5.89 2.77
N LEU A 12 5.16 5.39 3.74
CA LEU A 12 6.24 4.44 3.52
C LEU A 12 5.90 3.12 4.23
N SER A 13 5.48 2.12 3.46
CA SER A 13 5.06 0.81 3.98
C SER A 13 6.20 0.02 4.60
N ASN A 14 7.42 0.10 4.04
CA ASN A 14 8.67 -0.42 4.59
C ASN A 14 9.88 0.35 4.02
N GLU A 15 11.05 0.31 4.67
CA GLU A 15 12.25 1.02 4.19
C GLU A 15 13.36 0.10 3.65
N ASN A 16 13.14 -1.21 3.70
CA ASN A 16 14.17 -2.22 3.53
C ASN A 16 14.24 -2.76 2.10
N HIS A 17 13.17 -2.56 1.33
CA HIS A 17 13.03 -3.06 -0.04
C HIS A 17 13.37 -1.96 -1.07
N LEU A 18 14.23 -2.28 -2.04
CA LEU A 18 14.74 -1.31 -3.03
C LEU A 18 13.66 -0.81 -3.98
N ASP A 19 12.67 -1.65 -4.26
CA ASP A 19 11.51 -1.33 -5.08
C ASP A 19 10.52 -0.39 -4.39
N ASN A 20 10.52 -0.39 -3.05
CA ASN A 20 9.74 0.55 -2.26
C ASN A 20 10.50 1.85 -1.95
N LEU A 21 11.77 1.74 -1.53
CA LEU A 21 12.62 2.88 -1.19
C LEU A 21 14.05 2.76 -1.71
N GLY A 22 14.22 3.03 -3.01
CA GLY A 22 15.51 3.12 -3.68
C GLY A 22 16.31 4.39 -3.32
N GLU A 23 17.53 4.49 -3.86
CA GLU A 23 18.45 5.61 -3.59
C GLU A 23 17.85 6.99 -3.90
N LEU A 24 17.15 7.12 -5.02
CA LEU A 24 16.47 8.37 -5.39
C LEU A 24 15.28 8.68 -4.46
N GLY A 25 14.52 7.66 -4.05
CA GLY A 25 13.41 7.82 -3.10
C GLY A 25 13.88 8.34 -1.74
N ARG A 26 15.08 7.94 -1.30
CA ARG A 26 15.69 8.44 -0.06
C ARG A 26 15.99 9.94 -0.10
N GLN A 27 16.24 10.50 -1.28
CA GLN A 27 16.54 11.93 -1.45
C GLN A 27 15.30 12.83 -1.26
N ILE A 28 14.09 12.30 -1.49
CA ILE A 28 12.84 13.07 -1.37
C ILE A 28 12.17 12.97 0.01
N LEU A 29 12.77 12.22 0.94
CA LEU A 29 12.33 12.18 2.34
C LEU A 29 12.54 13.53 3.04
N ASP A 30 13.48 14.33 2.55
CA ASP A 30 13.83 15.62 3.11
C ASP A 30 12.74 16.65 2.80
N GLY A 31 12.16 17.25 3.84
CA GLY A 31 11.13 18.29 3.71
C GLY A 31 9.69 17.75 3.66
N SER A 32 9.51 16.44 3.58
CA SER A 32 8.19 15.78 3.58
C SER A 32 7.76 15.37 5.00
N HIS A 33 6.45 15.30 5.24
CA HIS A 33 5.88 14.54 6.36
C HIS A 33 5.99 13.04 6.07
N ILE A 34 6.67 12.27 6.92
CA ILE A 34 6.87 10.84 6.68
C ILE A 34 6.02 10.04 7.65
N VAL A 35 5.13 9.22 7.10
CA VAL A 35 4.38 8.21 7.83
C VAL A 35 4.99 6.85 7.47
N ALA A 36 5.61 6.18 8.44
CA ALA A 36 6.37 4.95 8.21
C ALA A 36 6.16 3.93 9.32
N THR A 37 6.74 2.73 9.18
CA THR A 37 6.89 1.74 10.26
C THR A 37 7.71 2.29 11.43
N LYS A 38 7.65 1.66 12.61
CA LYS A 38 8.48 2.07 13.75
C LYS A 38 9.98 1.86 13.47
N ASP A 39 10.32 0.76 12.81
CA ASP A 39 11.67 0.47 12.35
C ASP A 39 12.13 1.48 11.29
N GLY A 40 11.26 1.84 10.33
CA GLY A 40 11.54 2.89 9.35
C GLY A 40 11.84 4.23 10.02
N VAL A 41 11.06 4.61 11.04
CA VAL A 41 11.42 5.78 11.86
C VAL A 41 12.78 5.58 12.50
N LYS A 42 13.04 4.48 13.21
CA LYS A 42 14.34 4.25 13.87
C LYS A 42 15.54 4.28 12.91
N ASN A 43 15.39 3.72 11.72
CA ASN A 43 16.46 3.49 10.76
C ASN A 43 16.69 4.70 9.84
N LEU A 44 15.65 5.50 9.59
CA LEU A 44 15.69 6.69 8.73
C LEU A 44 15.65 8.01 9.52
N ALA A 45 15.38 7.98 10.83
CA ALA A 45 15.24 9.19 11.64
C ALA A 45 16.54 9.97 11.72
N LEU A 46 16.56 11.05 10.95
CA LEU A 46 17.41 12.20 11.21
C LEU A 46 16.57 13.44 11.60
N ARG A 47 15.22 13.34 11.68
CA ARG A 47 14.32 14.52 11.63
C ARG A 47 12.98 14.35 12.39
N PRO A 48 12.39 15.46 12.87
CA PRO A 48 11.16 15.45 13.68
C PRO A 48 9.85 15.17 12.91
N SER A 49 9.87 15.08 11.57
CA SER A 49 8.67 14.92 10.74
C SER A 49 8.25 13.46 10.49
N PHE A 50 8.85 12.50 11.21
CA PHE A 50 8.57 11.07 11.10
C PHE A 50 7.52 10.62 12.12
N LEU A 51 6.46 9.95 11.64
CA LEU A 51 5.42 9.34 12.44
C LEU A 51 5.49 7.82 12.28
N GLY A 52 5.84 7.11 13.36
CA GLY A 52 6.06 5.66 13.35
C GLY A 52 4.80 4.87 13.67
N PHE A 53 4.14 4.33 12.66
CA PHE A 53 2.93 3.54 12.81
C PHE A 53 3.25 2.06 13.08
N GLY A 54 2.32 1.43 13.78
CA GLY A 54 2.24 -0.02 13.88
C GLY A 54 0.77 -0.43 13.79
N ASP A 55 0.51 -1.73 13.90
CA ASP A 55 -0.82 -2.35 13.80
C ASP A 55 -1.94 -1.50 14.41
N TRP A 56 -2.90 -1.12 13.56
CA TRP A 56 -4.14 -0.42 13.90
C TRP A 56 -3.96 0.96 14.52
N ARG A 57 -2.74 1.52 14.51
CA ARG A 57 -2.52 2.91 14.92
C ARG A 57 -3.30 3.84 14.01
N LYS A 58 -4.01 4.80 14.63
CA LYS A 58 -4.76 5.86 13.94
C LYS A 58 -4.21 7.21 14.34
N GLU A 59 -4.00 8.09 13.38
CA GLU A 59 -3.57 9.47 13.62
C GLU A 59 -4.26 10.41 12.63
N ASP A 60 -4.53 11.62 13.09
CA ASP A 60 -4.89 12.74 12.24
C ASP A 60 -3.63 13.51 11.89
N VAL A 61 -3.29 13.56 10.60
CA VAL A 61 -2.10 14.26 10.11
C VAL A 61 -2.53 15.44 9.26
N ARG A 62 -2.04 16.63 9.59
CA ARG A 62 -2.32 17.85 8.82
C ARG A 62 -1.25 18.03 7.75
N ILE A 63 -1.62 17.87 6.48
CA ILE A 63 -0.74 17.92 5.31
C ILE A 63 -1.29 18.99 4.37
N ALA A 64 -0.48 19.99 4.01
CA ALA A 64 -0.85 21.09 3.12
C ALA A 64 -2.20 21.78 3.47
N GLY A 65 -2.51 21.89 4.77
CA GLY A 65 -3.75 22.50 5.26
C GLY A 65 -4.97 21.57 5.34
N THR A 66 -4.87 20.35 4.82
CA THR A 66 -5.91 19.30 4.87
C THR A 66 -5.61 18.32 5.99
N THR A 67 -6.64 17.89 6.72
CA THR A 67 -6.52 16.82 7.72
C THR A 67 -6.77 15.48 7.05
N PHE A 68 -5.80 14.59 7.15
CA PHE A 68 -5.88 13.20 6.73
C PHE A 68 -6.06 12.31 7.95
N HIS A 69 -7.05 11.42 7.91
CA HIS A 69 -7.25 10.38 8.90
C HIS A 69 -6.54 9.13 8.42
N ILE A 70 -5.41 8.78 9.03
CA ILE A 70 -4.56 7.68 8.60
C ILE A 70 -4.66 6.56 9.62
N THR A 71 -4.91 5.35 9.13
CA THR A 71 -4.87 4.11 9.92
C THR A 71 -3.82 3.20 9.30
N ALA A 72 -2.82 2.76 10.07
CA ALA A 72 -1.98 1.65 9.64
C ALA A 72 -2.71 0.33 9.89
N THR A 73 -2.73 -0.54 8.90
CA THR A 73 -3.25 -1.90 9.00
C THR A 73 -2.12 -2.90 8.94
N ARG A 74 -2.42 -4.14 9.36
CA ARG A 74 -1.44 -5.23 9.33
C ARG A 74 -0.98 -5.49 7.90
N CYS A 75 0.33 -5.49 7.70
CA CYS A 75 1.01 -6.07 6.56
C CYS A 75 1.86 -7.24 7.08
N LYS A 76 2.04 -8.29 6.26
CA LYS A 76 2.98 -9.36 6.60
C LYS A 76 3.93 -9.56 5.44
N HIS A 77 5.18 -9.27 5.74
CA HIS A 77 6.28 -9.44 4.82
C HIS A 77 7.21 -10.59 5.22
N LEU A 78 8.34 -10.73 4.52
CA LEU A 78 9.45 -11.62 4.86
C LEU A 78 9.78 -11.56 6.37
N PRO A 79 10.03 -12.70 7.03
CA PRO A 79 10.38 -12.73 8.45
C PRO A 79 11.54 -11.77 8.78
N GLY A 80 11.33 -10.88 9.75
CA GLY A 80 12.35 -9.93 10.21
C GLY A 80 12.26 -8.53 9.60
N HIS A 81 11.32 -8.27 8.70
CA HIS A 81 11.09 -6.95 8.11
C HIS A 81 9.73 -6.41 8.56
N GLU A 82 9.70 -5.21 9.16
CA GLU A 82 8.46 -4.53 9.52
C GLU A 82 7.81 -3.96 8.24
N CYS A 83 6.50 -4.16 8.11
CA CYS A 83 5.71 -3.57 7.05
C CYS A 83 4.36 -3.13 7.60
N VAL A 84 3.79 -2.08 7.03
CA VAL A 84 2.41 -1.66 7.30
C VAL A 84 1.68 -1.33 6.00
N ASP A 85 0.38 -1.65 5.98
CA ASP A 85 -0.57 -1.16 4.99
C ASP A 85 -1.20 0.14 5.51
N PHE A 86 -1.81 0.95 4.64
CA PHE A 86 -2.45 2.20 5.06
C PHE A 86 -3.89 2.33 4.55
N ILE A 87 -4.81 2.68 5.44
CA ILE A 87 -6.10 3.26 5.07
C ILE A 87 -6.04 4.75 5.34
N PHE A 88 -6.38 5.57 4.37
CA PHE A 88 -6.48 7.01 4.57
C PHE A 88 -7.75 7.60 3.97
N SER A 89 -8.28 8.62 4.64
CA SER A 89 -9.34 9.50 4.14
C SER A 89 -8.97 10.95 4.41
N ALA A 90 -9.48 11.86 3.60
CA ALA A 90 -9.24 13.29 3.77
C ALA A 90 -10.54 13.98 4.21
N LYS A 91 -10.43 14.95 5.10
CA LYS A 91 -11.59 15.78 5.46
C LYS A 91 -12.15 16.45 4.20
N GLY A 92 -13.40 16.14 3.87
CA GLY A 92 -14.08 16.68 2.68
C GLY A 92 -13.99 15.78 1.44
N SER A 93 -13.45 14.55 1.53
CA SER A 93 -13.40 13.58 0.41
C SER A 93 -14.76 13.03 -0.02
N GLY A 94 -15.85 13.46 0.62
CA GLY A 94 -17.18 12.88 0.45
C GLY A 94 -17.40 11.66 1.34
N ALA A 95 -18.57 11.05 1.22
CA ALA A 95 -18.96 9.88 1.98
C ALA A 95 -19.71 8.87 1.09
N ALA A 96 -19.57 7.59 1.42
CA ALA A 96 -20.40 6.52 0.91
C ALA A 96 -21.88 6.76 1.29
N PRO A 97 -22.85 6.13 0.59
CA PRO A 97 -24.27 6.21 0.94
C PRO A 97 -24.59 5.89 2.40
N GLU A 98 -23.80 5.00 3.01
CA GLU A 98 -23.90 4.57 4.40
C GLU A 98 -23.25 5.55 5.40
N GLY A 99 -22.67 6.66 4.90
CA GLY A 99 -22.16 7.78 5.69
C GLY A 99 -20.70 7.69 6.10
N GLN A 100 -19.98 6.60 5.78
CA GLN A 100 -18.53 6.52 6.02
C GLN A 100 -17.77 7.42 5.03
N PRO A 101 -16.66 8.05 5.46
CA PRO A 101 -15.85 8.86 4.55
C PRO A 101 -15.29 8.01 3.41
N ASN A 102 -15.18 8.60 2.23
CA ASN A 102 -14.44 7.99 1.14
C ASN A 102 -12.99 7.79 1.57
N ALA A 103 -12.48 6.58 1.39
CA ALA A 103 -11.16 6.17 1.84
C ALA A 103 -10.43 5.39 0.74
N VAL A 104 -9.10 5.43 0.80
CA VAL A 104 -8.21 4.59 -0.01
C VAL A 104 -7.49 3.64 0.93
N HIS A 105 -7.45 2.36 0.57
CA HIS A 105 -6.62 1.36 1.23
C HIS A 105 -5.44 1.04 0.31
N PHE A 106 -4.25 1.48 0.71
CA PHE A 106 -2.99 1.10 0.11
C PHE A 106 -2.50 -0.20 0.75
N THR A 107 -2.63 -1.30 0.01
CA THR A 107 -2.11 -2.62 0.37
C THR A 107 -0.74 -2.79 -0.26
N GLU A 108 0.28 -3.10 0.52
CA GLU A 108 1.62 -3.33 0.00
C GLU A 108 1.88 -4.83 -0.32
N GLU A 109 3.11 -5.32 -0.16
CA GLU A 109 3.60 -6.69 -0.38
C GLU A 109 3.03 -7.63 0.69
N THR A 110 1.71 -7.64 0.77
CA THR A 110 0.91 -8.46 1.65
C THR A 110 0.42 -9.65 0.84
N VAL A 111 0.66 -10.87 1.31
CA VAL A 111 -0.14 -12.02 0.88
C VAL A 111 -1.52 -11.96 1.51
N TYR A 112 -2.57 -12.42 0.85
CA TYR A 112 -3.89 -12.46 1.50
C TYR A 112 -3.81 -13.40 2.73
N ILE A 113 -3.96 -12.84 3.94
CA ILE A 113 -3.87 -13.57 5.20
C ILE A 113 -5.27 -13.83 5.77
N PRO A 114 -5.80 -15.06 5.67
CA PRO A 114 -6.84 -15.53 6.58
C PRO A 114 -6.25 -16.22 7.83
N GLU A 115 -4.92 -16.19 8.01
CA GLU A 115 -4.02 -16.91 8.97
C GLU A 115 -3.57 -18.34 8.55
N LEU A 116 -2.90 -18.52 7.40
CA LEU A 116 -2.34 -19.79 6.85
C LEU A 116 -3.36 -20.79 6.24
N ALA A 117 -3.81 -20.55 5.01
CA ALA A 117 -4.38 -21.63 4.19
C ALA A 117 -3.27 -22.37 3.43
N LYS A 118 -2.45 -23.09 4.20
CA LYS A 118 -1.51 -24.17 3.82
C LYS A 118 -0.39 -23.81 2.84
N MET A 119 0.84 -23.84 3.38
CA MET A 119 2.08 -24.02 2.64
C MET A 119 1.88 -25.07 1.54
N ALA A 120 1.87 -24.63 0.28
CA ALA A 120 2.02 -25.48 -0.87
C ALA A 120 3.42 -25.22 -1.43
N GLU A 121 4.20 -26.29 -1.37
CA GLU A 121 5.57 -26.50 -1.80
C GLU A 121 5.99 -25.70 -3.07
N ASN A 122 7.16 -25.04 -2.95
CA ASN A 122 8.06 -24.58 -4.01
C ASN A 122 7.89 -23.21 -4.71
N ALA A 123 7.21 -22.24 -4.10
CA ALA A 123 7.53 -20.81 -4.30
C ALA A 123 7.06 -20.00 -3.08
N LEU A 124 7.91 -19.15 -2.50
CA LEU A 124 7.50 -18.26 -1.42
C LEU A 124 6.64 -17.13 -2.02
N GLN A 125 5.32 -17.22 -1.91
CA GLN A 125 4.43 -16.12 -2.29
C GLN A 125 4.60 -14.99 -1.27
N ILE A 126 4.93 -13.80 -1.75
CA ILE A 126 5.17 -12.59 -0.93
C ILE A 126 4.20 -11.44 -1.25
N THR A 127 3.41 -11.54 -2.33
CA THR A 127 2.38 -10.57 -2.73
C THR A 127 1.08 -11.26 -3.16
N MET A 128 -0.03 -10.51 -3.25
CA MET A 128 -1.31 -11.06 -3.71
C MET A 128 -1.29 -11.39 -5.20
N ASP A 129 -1.84 -12.55 -5.55
CA ASP A 129 -2.26 -12.87 -6.92
C ASP A 129 -3.68 -12.30 -7.22
N GLY A 130 -4.13 -12.43 -8.48
CA GLY A 130 -5.45 -11.98 -8.91
C GLY A 130 -6.61 -12.52 -8.07
N PRO A 131 -6.71 -13.84 -7.82
CA PRO A 131 -7.74 -14.41 -6.93
C PRO A 131 -7.71 -13.86 -5.50
N GLN A 132 -6.53 -13.66 -4.92
CA GLN A 132 -6.36 -13.06 -3.60
C GLN A 132 -6.82 -11.60 -3.56
N ALA A 133 -6.44 -10.81 -4.56
CA ALA A 133 -6.89 -9.43 -4.74
C ALA A 133 -8.42 -9.34 -4.92
N ALA A 134 -9.01 -10.23 -5.71
CA ALA A 134 -10.46 -10.31 -5.91
C ALA A 134 -11.20 -10.67 -4.61
N ARG A 135 -10.61 -11.56 -3.80
CA ARG A 135 -11.15 -11.90 -2.47
C ARG A 135 -11.07 -10.72 -1.51
N ALA A 136 -9.95 -10.00 -1.48
CA ALA A 136 -9.77 -8.81 -0.65
C ALA A 136 -10.83 -7.75 -0.98
N LEU A 137 -11.00 -7.43 -2.27
CA LEU A 137 -12.01 -6.50 -2.80
C LEU A 137 -13.41 -6.80 -2.25
N ARG A 138 -13.84 -8.08 -2.30
CA ARG A 138 -15.16 -8.50 -1.82
C ARG A 138 -15.30 -8.40 -0.30
N ASN A 139 -14.25 -8.79 0.44
CA ASN A 139 -14.29 -8.81 1.90
C ASN A 139 -14.35 -7.42 2.54
N ILE A 140 -13.55 -6.49 2.01
CA ILE A 140 -13.56 -5.10 2.47
C ILE A 140 -14.71 -4.30 1.83
N LYS A 141 -15.42 -4.92 0.88
CA LYS A 141 -16.52 -4.32 0.10
C LYS A 141 -16.09 -3.03 -0.60
N ALA A 142 -14.86 -3.00 -1.13
CA ALA A 142 -14.40 -1.85 -1.88
C ALA A 142 -15.15 -1.74 -3.22
N ASP A 143 -15.33 -0.50 -3.66
CA ASP A 143 -16.01 -0.18 -4.91
C ASP A 143 -15.11 -0.40 -6.13
N VAL A 144 -13.82 -0.13 -5.96
CA VAL A 144 -12.80 -0.12 -7.01
C VAL A 144 -11.53 -0.82 -6.51
N LEU A 145 -10.88 -1.57 -7.40
CA LEU A 145 -9.54 -2.11 -7.22
C LEU A 145 -8.60 -1.53 -8.27
N VAL A 146 -7.45 -1.00 -7.82
CA VAL A 146 -6.38 -0.50 -8.70
C VAL A 146 -5.19 -1.45 -8.56
N PRO A 147 -4.93 -2.32 -9.55
CA PRO A 147 -3.77 -3.21 -9.50
C PRO A 147 -2.50 -2.39 -9.70
N MET A 148 -1.52 -2.65 -8.85
CA MET A 148 -0.18 -2.04 -8.86
C MET A 148 0.85 -3.16 -8.67
N HIS A 149 2.13 -2.89 -8.95
CA HIS A 149 3.24 -3.81 -8.66
C HIS A 149 3.09 -5.20 -9.33
N TYR A 150 2.65 -5.21 -10.60
CA TYR A 150 2.43 -6.46 -11.38
C TYR A 150 3.20 -6.51 -12.72
N GLU A 151 3.99 -5.47 -13.07
CA GLU A 151 4.73 -5.40 -14.35
C GLU A 151 6.19 -4.93 -14.24
N SER A 152 6.60 -4.34 -13.12
CA SER A 152 7.78 -3.45 -13.09
C SER A 152 9.08 -4.08 -12.56
N TRP A 153 9.05 -5.32 -12.07
CA TRP A 153 10.23 -5.97 -11.47
C TRP A 153 10.43 -7.40 -12.00
N TYR A 154 11.70 -7.81 -12.08
CA TYR A 154 12.14 -9.06 -12.73
C TYR A 154 11.60 -10.35 -12.07
N ASP A 155 11.15 -10.27 -10.82
CA ASP A 155 10.71 -11.41 -10.02
C ASP A 155 9.19 -11.67 -10.07
N PHE A 156 8.41 -10.89 -10.86
CA PHE A 156 6.97 -11.14 -11.00
C PHE A 156 6.66 -12.26 -12.00
N ASN A 157 5.90 -13.24 -11.52
CA ASN A 157 5.41 -14.36 -12.32
C ASN A 157 4.07 -14.07 -13.03
N GLN A 158 3.41 -12.96 -12.69
CA GLN A 158 2.17 -12.51 -13.32
C GLN A 158 2.46 -11.27 -14.17
N GLN A 159 1.95 -11.27 -15.41
CA GLN A 159 2.02 -10.15 -16.35
C GLN A 159 0.59 -9.73 -16.74
N ASP A 160 0.44 -8.56 -17.35
CA ASP A 160 -0.83 -7.89 -17.66
C ASP A 160 -1.95 -8.83 -18.14
N GLU A 161 -1.67 -9.63 -19.18
CA GLU A 161 -2.65 -10.54 -19.78
C GLU A 161 -3.11 -11.65 -18.82
N GLY A 162 -2.18 -12.17 -18.00
CA GLY A 162 -2.47 -13.18 -16.99
C GLY A 162 -3.38 -12.63 -15.90
N LEU A 163 -3.04 -11.45 -15.35
CA LEU A 163 -3.82 -10.80 -14.30
C LEU A 163 -5.21 -10.38 -14.78
N LYS A 164 -5.32 -9.82 -16.00
CA LYS A 164 -6.60 -9.55 -16.65
C LYS A 164 -7.44 -10.81 -16.82
N GLY A 165 -6.81 -11.92 -17.19
CA GLY A 165 -7.45 -13.23 -17.30
C GLY A 165 -8.03 -13.71 -15.97
N GLU A 166 -7.28 -13.58 -14.88
CA GLU A 166 -7.72 -13.94 -13.53
C GLU A 166 -8.87 -13.06 -13.05
N PHE A 167 -8.78 -11.73 -13.21
CA PHE A 167 -9.87 -10.82 -12.85
C PHE A 167 -11.14 -11.06 -13.67
N LYS A 168 -11.00 -11.52 -14.92
CA LYS A 168 -12.13 -11.96 -15.74
C LYS A 168 -12.78 -13.22 -15.18
N GLN A 169 -11.98 -14.21 -14.78
CA GLN A 169 -12.48 -15.44 -14.17
C GLN A 169 -13.17 -15.18 -12.83
N GLU A 170 -12.63 -14.24 -12.05
CA GLU A 170 -13.23 -13.76 -10.80
C GLU A 170 -14.45 -12.86 -11.02
N GLY A 171 -14.73 -12.43 -12.25
CA GLY A 171 -15.91 -11.61 -12.57
C GLY A 171 -15.88 -10.22 -11.93
N ILE A 172 -14.70 -9.62 -11.77
CA ILE A 172 -14.54 -8.31 -11.12
C ILE A 172 -14.04 -7.20 -12.07
N LEU A 173 -13.93 -7.48 -13.37
CA LEU A 173 -13.34 -6.54 -14.36
C LEU A 173 -13.97 -5.13 -14.32
N GLU A 174 -15.28 -5.03 -14.09
CA GLU A 174 -15.99 -3.75 -13.96
C GLU A 174 -15.53 -2.87 -12.79
N LYS A 175 -14.97 -3.49 -11.76
CA LYS A 175 -14.41 -2.84 -10.57
C LYS A 175 -12.93 -2.53 -10.69
N ILE A 176 -12.26 -3.02 -11.73
CA ILE A 176 -10.84 -2.77 -11.94
C ILE A 176 -10.62 -1.40 -12.59
N ARG A 177 -9.63 -0.66 -12.11
CA ARG A 177 -9.12 0.56 -12.75
C ARG A 177 -7.63 0.40 -12.97
N TRP A 178 -7.25 0.19 -14.22
CA TRP A 178 -5.87 0.11 -14.66
C TRP A 178 -5.28 1.52 -14.74
N LEU A 179 -4.04 1.68 -14.27
CA LEU A 179 -3.28 2.91 -14.45
C LEU A 179 -2.31 2.73 -15.61
N GLU A 180 -2.07 3.80 -16.36
CA GLU A 180 -0.99 3.88 -17.34
C GLU A 180 0.19 4.63 -16.70
N PRO A 181 1.45 4.18 -16.89
CA PRO A 181 2.65 4.84 -16.36
C PRO A 181 2.86 6.27 -16.87
#